data_AF-A0A821ZEZ7-F1
#
_entry.id   AF-A0A821ZEZ7-F1
#
_cell.length_a   1.000
_cell.length_b   1.000
_cell.length_c   1.000
_cell.angle_alpha   90.00
_cell.angle_beta   90.00
_cell.angle_gamma   90.00
#
_symmetry.space_group_name_H-M   'P 1'
#
loop_
_entity.id
_entity.type
_entity.pdbx_description
1 polymer ?
#
loop_
_entity_poly.entity_id
_entity_poly.type
_entity_poly.pdbx_seq_one_letter_code
_entity_poly.pdbx_strand_id
1 'polypeptide(L)'
;MIQKTIPQAIAFQRNKDRVCPPEVINFLFELIHYNENSKNRFSDAFYRSSLIDALGNTLTNVGLTSTTTNVDLLLNHTLDNNTKRIFDEILLQLNFDKIIPSYGFCVTCSCLKVLHKLYIISGIPIDINVFYEYATYGMFDRVRLTACEILVEQIESKIRDRFKKNKEDSRRKTMYYLAFESSALHLTIY
;
A
#
# COMPACT_ATOMS: atom_id res chain seq x y z
N MET A 1 -11.91 12.65 20.22
CA MET A 1 -12.12 12.55 18.75
C MET A 1 -11.31 13.58 17.95
N ILE A 2 -11.03 14.78 18.47
CA ILE A 2 -10.30 15.82 17.72
C ILE A 2 -8.82 15.45 17.45
N GLN A 3 -8.11 14.93 18.44
CA GLN A 3 -6.67 14.65 18.29
C GLN A 3 -6.32 13.61 17.22
N LYS A 4 -7.21 12.65 16.92
CA LYS A 4 -6.98 11.66 15.85
C LYS A 4 -7.20 12.24 14.43
N THR A 5 -8.04 13.26 14.30
CA THR A 5 -8.43 13.80 12.98
C THR A 5 -7.36 14.73 12.42
N ILE A 6 -6.61 15.40 13.29
CA ILE A 6 -5.54 16.34 12.88
C ILE A 6 -4.42 15.61 12.12
N PRO A 7 -3.78 14.53 12.64
CA PRO A 7 -2.75 13.81 11.92
C PRO A 7 -3.25 13.22 10.59
N GLN A 8 -4.50 12.75 10.56
CA GLN A 8 -5.11 12.23 9.34
C GLN A 8 -5.27 13.32 8.28
N ALA A 9 -5.75 14.52 8.66
CA ALA A 9 -5.89 15.63 7.73
C ALA A 9 -4.53 16.10 7.19
N ILE A 10 -3.51 16.20 8.04
CA ILE A 10 -2.15 16.59 7.65
C ILE A 10 -1.57 15.55 6.68
N ALA A 11 -1.80 14.25 6.92
CA ALA A 11 -1.35 13.19 6.02
C ALA A 11 -1.97 13.23 4.61
N PHE A 12 -3.08 13.94 4.40
CA PHE A 12 -3.68 14.16 3.07
C PHE A 12 -3.11 15.37 2.32
N GLN A 13 -2.29 16.20 2.96
CA GLN A 13 -1.66 17.32 2.29
C GLN A 13 -0.73 16.84 1.18
N ARG A 14 -0.80 17.48 0.01
CA ARG A 14 0.01 17.16 -1.17
C ARG A 14 0.60 18.42 -1.78
N ASN A 15 1.86 18.33 -2.20
CA ASN A 15 2.54 19.39 -2.95
C ASN A 15 2.07 19.39 -4.42
N LYS A 16 2.57 20.34 -5.22
CA LYS A 16 2.24 20.47 -6.65
C LYS A 16 2.49 19.17 -7.43
N ASP A 17 3.52 18.42 -7.03
CA ASP A 17 3.89 17.13 -7.62
C ASP A 17 3.03 15.95 -7.12
N ARG A 18 1.96 16.23 -6.37
CA ARG A 18 1.06 15.26 -5.72
C ARG A 18 1.74 14.29 -4.74
N VAL A 19 2.96 14.61 -4.31
CA VAL A 19 3.70 13.88 -3.26
C VAL A 19 3.43 14.53 -1.90
N CYS A 20 3.43 13.73 -0.84
CA CYS A 20 3.34 14.24 0.53
C CYS A 20 4.66 14.91 0.92
N PRO A 21 4.65 16.14 1.47
CA PRO A 21 5.88 16.80 1.93
C PRO A 21 6.62 15.95 2.99
N PRO A 22 7.97 15.86 2.93
CA PRO A 22 8.74 15.04 3.86
C PRO A 22 8.65 15.53 5.31
N GLU A 23 8.38 16.82 5.52
CA GLU A 23 8.17 17.42 6.84
C GLU A 23 6.97 16.80 7.55
N VAL A 24 5.91 16.49 6.81
CA VAL A 24 4.71 15.84 7.37
C VAL A 24 5.03 14.41 7.79
N ILE A 25 5.83 13.68 7.00
CA ILE A 25 6.24 12.32 7.35
C ILE A 25 7.07 12.31 8.63
N ASN A 26 8.05 13.21 8.74
CA ASN A 26 8.86 13.34 9.94
C ASN A 26 8.03 13.76 11.17
N PHE A 27 7.10 14.69 11.00
CA PHE A 27 6.17 15.07 12.06
C PHE A 27 5.34 13.88 12.57
N LEU A 28 4.83 13.03 11.67
CA LEU A 28 4.11 11.81 12.06
C LEU A 28 5.01 10.81 12.80
N PHE A 29 6.28 10.65 12.38
CA PHE A 29 7.25 9.83 13.11
C PHE A 29 7.50 10.35 14.52
N GLU A 30 7.71 11.66 14.67
CA GLU A 30 7.89 12.29 15.98
C GLU A 30 6.67 12.06 16.87
N LEU A 31 5.45 12.20 16.33
CA LEU A 31 4.22 11.91 17.09
C LEU A 31 4.13 10.44 17.55
N ILE A 32 4.65 9.50 16.77
CA ILE A 32 4.65 8.07 17.14
C ILE A 32 5.72 7.79 18.20
N HIS A 33 6.95 8.30 18.01
CA HIS A 33 8.09 8.04 18.90
C HIS A 33 7.97 8.73 20.25
N TYR A 34 7.42 9.94 20.30
CA TYR A 34 7.25 10.70 21.55
C TYR A 34 5.89 10.48 22.22
N ASN A 35 5.14 9.45 21.83
CA ASN A 35 3.86 9.11 22.43
C ASN A 35 4.02 8.40 23.79
N GLU A 36 4.36 9.19 24.81
CA GLU A 36 4.47 8.75 26.20
C GLU A 36 3.09 8.70 26.86
N ASN A 37 2.45 7.52 26.87
CA ASN A 37 1.13 7.34 27.48
C ASN A 37 1.19 7.00 28.99
N SER A 38 2.37 7.05 29.62
CA SER A 38 2.65 6.62 30.99
C SER A 38 1.82 7.32 32.08
N LYS A 39 1.33 8.54 31.82
CA LYS A 39 0.51 9.33 32.76
C LYS A 39 -1.00 9.21 32.50
N ASN A 40 -1.40 8.58 31.41
CA ASN A 40 -2.81 8.50 31.03
C ASN A 40 -3.45 7.28 31.68
N ARG A 41 -4.64 7.47 32.28
CA ARG A 41 -5.42 6.36 32.86
C ARG A 41 -6.03 5.47 31.77
N PHE A 42 -6.23 6.00 30.56
CA PHE A 42 -6.89 5.28 29.47
C PHE A 42 -5.89 4.84 28.40
N SER A 43 -6.21 3.74 27.72
CA SER A 43 -5.43 3.26 26.58
C SER A 43 -5.53 4.22 25.39
N ASP A 44 -4.39 4.55 24.80
CA ASP A 44 -4.20 5.36 23.60
C ASP A 44 -4.17 4.51 22.32
N ALA A 45 -4.54 3.23 22.39
CA ALA A 45 -4.49 2.28 21.27
C ALA A 45 -5.17 2.81 20.00
N PHE A 46 -6.34 3.44 20.13
CA PHE A 46 -7.07 4.02 19.00
C PHE A 46 -6.33 5.23 18.39
N TYR A 47 -5.65 6.03 19.21
CA TYR A 47 -4.85 7.14 18.72
C TYR A 47 -3.63 6.63 17.94
N ARG A 48 -2.89 5.66 18.50
CA ARG A 48 -1.80 4.97 17.79
C ARG A 48 -2.23 4.36 16.47
N SER A 49 -3.37 3.67 16.45
CA SER A 49 -3.92 3.10 15.20
C SER A 49 -4.20 4.20 14.15
N SER A 50 -4.71 5.36 14.57
CA SER A 50 -4.98 6.47 13.66
C SER A 50 -3.72 7.14 13.12
N LEU A 51 -2.63 7.17 13.90
CA LEU A 51 -1.31 7.65 13.45
C LEU A 51 -0.71 6.71 12.40
N ILE A 52 -0.85 5.41 12.60
CA ILE A 52 -0.44 4.39 11.61
C ILE A 52 -1.23 4.54 10.32
N ASP A 53 -2.56 4.68 10.41
CA ASP A 53 -3.39 4.92 9.23
C ASP A 53 -3.00 6.22 8.51
N ALA A 54 -2.67 7.27 9.26
CA ALA A 54 -2.17 8.53 8.71
C ALA A 54 -0.83 8.33 7.98
N LEU A 55 0.10 7.57 8.55
CA LEU A 55 1.36 7.21 7.91
C LEU A 55 1.14 6.44 6.60
N GLY A 56 0.18 5.50 6.59
CA GLY A 56 -0.23 4.82 5.36
C GLY A 56 -0.86 5.76 4.33
N ASN A 57 -1.48 6.86 4.76
CA ASN A 57 -2.07 7.87 3.87
C ASN A 57 -1.05 8.80 3.23
N THR A 58 0.19 8.92 3.75
CA THR A 58 1.24 9.70 3.08
C THR A 58 1.79 8.98 1.84
N LEU A 59 1.69 7.65 1.81
CA LEU A 59 2.11 6.83 0.68
C LEU A 59 1.37 7.23 -0.59
N THR A 60 2.14 7.57 -1.62
CA THR A 60 1.65 8.06 -2.91
C THR A 60 2.17 7.15 -4.02
N ASN A 61 1.30 6.70 -4.91
CA ASN A 61 1.71 5.99 -6.11
C ASN A 61 2.24 6.99 -7.15
N VAL A 62 3.57 7.12 -7.23
CA VAL A 62 4.27 8.00 -8.18
C VAL A 62 4.02 7.59 -9.64
N GLY A 63 3.57 6.35 -9.89
CA GLY A 63 3.26 5.86 -11.22
C GLY A 63 2.08 6.54 -11.94
N LEU A 64 1.29 7.38 -11.25
CA LEU A 64 0.16 8.10 -11.85
C LEU A 64 0.49 9.54 -12.29
N THR A 65 1.69 10.06 -12.00
CA THR A 65 1.98 11.50 -12.11
C THR A 65 3.02 11.87 -13.17
N SER A 66 3.76 10.91 -13.71
CA SER A 66 4.82 11.21 -14.70
C SER A 66 4.28 11.17 -16.13
N THR A 67 3.69 12.28 -16.58
CA THR A 67 3.50 12.59 -18.01
C THR A 67 4.81 13.01 -18.69
N THR A 68 5.93 12.39 -18.32
CA THR A 68 7.25 12.71 -18.88
C THR A 68 7.92 11.44 -19.36
N THR A 69 8.17 11.44 -20.66
CA THR A 69 8.76 10.41 -21.52
C THR A 69 10.18 10.02 -21.13
N ASN A 70 10.37 9.31 -20.01
CA ASN A 70 11.63 8.63 -19.70
C ASN A 70 11.32 7.30 -19.01
N VAL A 71 11.08 6.29 -19.83
CA VAL A 71 10.67 4.93 -19.45
C VAL A 71 11.79 4.19 -18.68
N ASP A 72 13.03 4.67 -18.75
CA ASP A 72 14.20 3.97 -18.20
C ASP A 72 14.62 4.44 -16.78
N LEU A 73 14.01 5.48 -16.22
CA LEU A 73 14.21 5.90 -14.81
C LEU A 73 13.19 5.29 -13.84
N LEU A 74 12.17 4.59 -14.36
CA LEU A 74 11.04 4.05 -13.59
C LEU A 74 11.33 2.71 -12.90
N LEU A 75 12.35 1.97 -13.35
CA LEU A 75 12.67 0.63 -12.84
C LEU A 75 13.78 0.60 -11.77
N ASN A 76 14.55 1.69 -11.64
CA ASN A 76 15.69 1.81 -10.73
C ASN A 76 15.49 2.86 -9.63
N HIS A 77 14.23 3.18 -9.29
CA HIS A 77 13.96 3.97 -8.11
C HIS A 77 14.29 3.11 -6.90
N THR A 78 15.49 3.30 -6.35
CA THR A 78 15.77 3.04 -4.95
C THR A 78 14.50 3.32 -4.16
N LEU A 79 13.93 2.27 -3.55
CA LEU A 79 12.79 2.39 -2.62
C LEU A 79 12.97 3.68 -1.84
N ASP A 80 12.07 4.64 -2.06
CA ASP A 80 12.16 5.98 -1.47
C ASP A 80 12.50 5.80 0.00
N ASN A 81 13.59 6.43 0.48
CA ASN A 81 14.11 6.18 1.82
C ASN A 81 13.02 6.38 2.88
N ASN A 82 12.04 7.25 2.62
CA ASN A 82 10.87 7.43 3.47
C ASN A 82 9.93 6.21 3.48
N THR A 83 9.72 5.57 2.33
CA THR A 83 8.90 4.34 2.23
C THR A 83 9.52 3.19 3.03
N LYS A 84 10.85 3.03 2.97
CA LYS A 84 11.58 2.06 3.81
C LYS A 84 11.42 2.37 5.30
N ARG A 85 11.63 3.63 5.69
CA ARG A 85 11.43 4.08 7.08
C ARG A 85 10.01 3.78 7.57
N ILE A 86 9.01 4.02 6.72
CA ILE A 86 7.61 3.71 7.03
C ILE A 86 7.44 2.21 7.22
N PHE A 87 7.96 1.38 6.30
CA PHE A 87 7.88 -0.07 6.40
C PHE A 87 8.51 -0.60 7.70
N ASP A 88 9.73 -0.16 8.02
CA ASP A 88 10.44 -0.58 9.23
C ASP A 88 9.69 -0.19 10.51
N GLU A 89 9.12 1.02 10.55
CA GLU A 89 8.32 1.47 11.69
C GLU A 89 7.01 0.67 11.82
N ILE A 90 6.33 0.34 10.72
CA ILE A 90 5.11 -0.47 10.77
C ILE A 90 5.42 -1.89 11.27
N LEU A 91 6.52 -2.49 10.83
CA LEU A 91 6.96 -3.79 11.35
C LEU A 91 7.31 -3.71 12.84
N LEU A 92 7.98 -2.64 13.26
CA LEU A 92 8.29 -2.38 14.66
C LEU A 92 7.01 -2.28 15.50
N GLN A 93 6.03 -1.50 15.07
CA GLN A 93 4.74 -1.35 15.75
C GLN A 93 3.96 -2.67 15.81
N LEU A 94 4.01 -3.49 14.76
CA LEU A 94 3.41 -4.82 14.73
C LEU A 94 4.08 -5.77 15.74
N ASN A 95 5.41 -5.73 15.84
CA ASN A 95 6.15 -6.52 16.83
C ASN A 95 5.88 -6.04 18.27
N PHE A 96 5.76 -4.73 18.49
CA PHE A 96 5.35 -4.19 19.79
C PHE A 96 3.95 -4.67 20.19
N ASP A 97 3.00 -4.66 19.27
CA ASP A 97 1.62 -5.11 19.53
C ASP A 97 1.53 -6.63 19.79
N LYS A 98 2.52 -7.42 19.36
CA LYS A 98 2.63 -8.84 19.74
C LYS A 98 3.10 -9.04 21.17
N ILE A 99 4.02 -8.20 21.64
CA ILE A 99 4.59 -8.29 23.01
C ILE A 99 3.60 -7.69 24.02
N ILE A 100 3.02 -6.52 23.69
CA ILE A 100 2.06 -5.79 24.52
C ILE A 100 0.82 -5.51 23.67
N PRO A 101 -0.20 -6.38 23.72
CA PRO A 101 -1.36 -6.26 22.86
C PRO A 101 -2.20 -5.02 23.18
N SER A 102 -2.47 -4.23 22.15
CA SER A 102 -3.41 -3.12 22.19
C SER A 102 -4.85 -3.60 22.36
N TYR A 103 -5.70 -2.73 22.89
CA TYR A 103 -7.12 -3.04 23.10
C TYR A 103 -7.80 -3.42 21.77
N GLY A 104 -8.25 -4.67 21.67
CA GLY A 104 -8.90 -5.21 20.47
C GLY A 104 -7.99 -5.28 19.24
N PHE A 105 -6.65 -5.29 19.43
CA PHE A 105 -5.66 -5.38 18.35
C PHE A 105 -5.87 -4.35 17.24
N CYS A 106 -6.33 -3.14 17.60
CA CYS A 106 -6.63 -2.10 16.60
C CYS A 106 -5.36 -1.61 15.90
N VAL A 107 -4.23 -1.57 16.61
CA VAL A 107 -2.91 -1.22 16.06
C VAL A 107 -2.49 -2.25 15.02
N THR A 108 -2.54 -3.55 15.36
CA THR A 108 -2.31 -4.65 14.40
C THR A 108 -3.20 -4.53 13.16
N CYS A 109 -4.51 -4.28 13.31
CA CYS A 109 -5.41 -4.14 12.16
C CYS A 109 -4.98 -3.01 11.22
N SER A 110 -4.61 -1.85 11.77
CA SER A 110 -4.10 -0.71 10.99
C SER A 110 -2.75 -1.05 10.34
N CYS A 111 -1.82 -1.69 11.05
CA CYS A 111 -0.54 -2.12 10.49
C CYS A 111 -0.73 -3.05 9.28
N LEU A 112 -1.61 -4.05 9.35
CA LEU A 112 -1.86 -4.97 8.23
C LEU A 112 -2.39 -4.24 7.00
N LYS A 113 -3.29 -3.28 7.19
CA LYS A 113 -3.82 -2.44 6.09
C LYS A 113 -2.73 -1.59 5.44
N VAL A 114 -1.87 -0.98 6.24
CA VAL A 114 -0.76 -0.17 5.73
C VAL A 114 0.30 -1.02 5.03
N LEU A 115 0.62 -2.22 5.56
CA LEU A 115 1.50 -3.17 4.89
C LEU A 115 0.96 -3.58 3.52
N HIS A 116 -0.34 -3.89 3.43
CA HIS A 116 -0.97 -4.18 2.15
C HIS A 116 -0.88 -3.00 1.18
N LYS A 117 -1.13 -1.78 1.66
CA LYS A 117 -1.01 -0.56 0.87
C LYS A 117 0.42 -0.30 0.38
N LEU A 118 1.42 -0.57 1.22
CA LEU A 118 2.84 -0.52 0.84
C LEU A 118 3.14 -1.52 -0.29
N TYR A 119 2.66 -2.75 -0.17
CA TYR A 119 2.82 -3.77 -1.22
C TYR A 119 2.30 -3.27 -2.57
N ILE A 120 1.07 -2.72 -2.60
CA ILE A 120 0.46 -2.21 -3.83
C ILE A 120 1.20 -1.01 -4.41
N ILE A 121 1.60 -0.05 -3.56
CA ILE A 121 2.16 1.23 -4.01
C ILE A 121 3.64 1.15 -4.35
N SER A 122 4.43 0.51 -3.49
CA SER A 122 5.90 0.49 -3.58
C SER A 122 6.47 -0.79 -4.19
N GLY A 123 5.63 -1.79 -4.46
CA GLY A 123 6.08 -3.06 -5.03
C GLY A 123 7.03 -3.86 -4.13
N ILE A 124 7.08 -3.54 -2.83
CA ILE A 124 7.89 -4.32 -1.86
C ILE A 124 7.29 -5.73 -1.80
N PRO A 125 8.08 -6.79 -2.04
CA PRO A 125 7.59 -8.15 -1.94
C PRO A 125 7.29 -8.48 -0.46
N ILE A 126 5.99 -8.56 -0.12
CA ILE A 126 5.52 -9.04 1.17
C ILE A 126 5.01 -10.46 0.98
N ASP A 127 5.43 -11.38 1.86
CA ASP A 127 4.93 -12.76 1.82
C ASP A 127 3.43 -12.78 2.21
N ILE A 128 2.64 -13.42 1.36
CA ILE A 128 1.18 -13.55 1.54
C ILE A 128 0.88 -14.44 2.75
N ASN A 129 1.78 -15.37 3.09
CA ASN A 129 1.63 -16.25 4.25
C ASN A 129 1.44 -15.48 5.55
N VAL A 130 2.03 -14.28 5.66
CA VAL A 130 1.84 -13.39 6.81
C VAL A 130 0.35 -13.10 7.02
N PHE A 131 -0.39 -12.77 5.96
CA PHE A 131 -1.83 -12.50 6.08
C PHE A 131 -2.64 -13.77 6.39
N TYR A 132 -2.22 -14.93 5.88
CA TYR A 132 -2.86 -16.21 6.24
C TYR A 132 -2.69 -16.52 7.73
N GLU A 133 -1.51 -16.28 8.30
CA GLU A 133 -1.27 -16.44 9.74
C GLU A 133 -2.24 -15.60 10.58
N TYR A 134 -2.45 -14.33 10.20
CA TYR A 134 -3.40 -13.45 10.88
C TYR A 134 -4.88 -13.80 10.64
N ALA A 135 -5.19 -14.59 9.61
CA ALA A 135 -6.54 -15.09 9.33
C ALA A 135 -6.87 -16.40 10.07
N THR A 136 -5.88 -17.06 10.67
CA THR A 136 -6.06 -18.35 11.36
C THR A 136 -6.97 -18.24 12.59
N TYR A 137 -7.53 -19.40 12.97
CA TYR A 137 -8.31 -19.52 14.20
C TYR A 137 -7.42 -19.31 15.44
N GLY A 138 -7.94 -18.63 16.46
CA GLY A 138 -7.20 -18.24 17.66
C GLY A 138 -6.75 -16.76 17.66
N MET A 139 -6.78 -16.11 16.50
CA MET A 139 -6.60 -14.66 16.38
C MET A 139 -7.91 -13.92 16.67
N PHE A 140 -7.79 -12.67 17.15
CA PHE A 140 -8.94 -11.82 17.45
C PHE A 140 -9.81 -11.59 16.20
N ASP A 141 -11.13 -11.66 16.34
CA ASP A 141 -12.07 -11.65 15.20
C ASP A 141 -11.86 -10.47 14.25
N ARG A 142 -11.58 -9.28 14.79
CA ARG A 142 -11.33 -8.09 13.98
C ARG A 142 -10.05 -8.19 13.14
N VAL A 143 -9.02 -8.83 13.67
CA VAL A 143 -7.75 -9.05 12.96
C VAL A 143 -7.97 -10.04 11.83
N ARG A 144 -8.72 -11.12 12.10
CA ARG A 144 -9.07 -12.14 11.10
C ARG A 144 -9.88 -11.55 9.95
N LEU A 145 -10.91 -10.75 10.27
CA LEU A 145 -11.70 -10.04 9.25
C LEU A 145 -10.82 -9.13 8.39
N THR A 146 -9.95 -8.35 9.02
CA THR A 146 -9.03 -7.45 8.30
C THR A 146 -8.07 -8.23 7.39
N ALA A 147 -7.53 -9.35 7.87
CA ALA A 147 -6.64 -10.20 7.07
C ALA A 147 -7.38 -10.83 5.87
N CYS A 148 -8.60 -11.31 6.08
CA CYS A 148 -9.45 -11.84 5.02
C CYS A 148 -9.79 -10.78 3.97
N GLU A 149 -10.14 -9.55 4.38
CA GLU A 149 -10.38 -8.42 3.47
C GLU A 149 -9.17 -8.17 2.56
N ILE A 150 -7.96 -8.15 3.14
CA ILE A 150 -6.71 -7.96 2.40
C ILE A 150 -6.45 -9.12 1.41
N LEU A 151 -6.64 -10.37 1.85
CA LEU A 151 -6.43 -11.55 1.00
C LEU A 151 -7.38 -11.54 -0.20
N VAL A 152 -8.65 -11.16 0.00
CA VAL A 152 -9.62 -11.02 -1.08
C VAL A 152 -9.18 -9.95 -2.07
N GLU A 153 -8.76 -8.77 -1.59
CA GLU A 153 -8.28 -7.68 -2.45
C GLU A 153 -7.05 -8.09 -3.29
N GLN A 154 -6.11 -8.84 -2.71
CA GLN A 154 -4.97 -9.38 -3.44
C GLN A 154 -5.37 -10.38 -4.54
N ILE A 155 -6.33 -11.26 -4.25
CA ILE A 155 -6.86 -12.22 -5.24
C ILE A 155 -7.55 -11.47 -6.37
N GLU A 156 -8.38 -10.48 -6.06
CA GLU A 156 -9.04 -9.64 -7.07
C GLU A 156 -8.04 -8.91 -7.96
N SER A 157 -6.98 -8.33 -7.39
CA SER A 157 -5.91 -7.68 -8.16
C SER A 157 -5.24 -8.65 -9.13
N LYS A 158 -4.83 -9.84 -8.64
CA LYS A 158 -4.22 -10.88 -9.49
C LYS A 158 -5.14 -11.34 -10.62
N ILE A 159 -6.43 -11.49 -10.33
CA ILE A 159 -7.44 -11.84 -11.34
C ILE A 159 -7.53 -10.73 -12.40
N ARG A 160 -7.61 -9.47 -11.97
CA ARG A 160 -7.69 -8.29 -12.84
C ARG A 160 -6.48 -8.19 -13.77
N ASP A 161 -5.28 -8.46 -13.26
CA ASP A 161 -4.04 -8.42 -14.05
C ASP A 161 -3.98 -9.56 -15.08
N ARG A 162 -4.43 -10.77 -14.72
CA ARG A 162 -4.58 -11.87 -15.69
C ARG A 162 -5.56 -11.52 -16.81
N PHE A 163 -6.70 -10.90 -16.48
CA PHE A 163 -7.66 -10.46 -17.50
C PHE A 163 -7.07 -9.39 -18.43
N LYS A 164 -6.31 -8.42 -17.91
CA LYS A 164 -5.61 -7.42 -18.74
C LYS A 164 -4.62 -8.07 -19.70
N LYS A 165 -3.79 -8.99 -19.21
CA LYS A 165 -2.81 -9.71 -20.03
C LYS A 165 -3.48 -10.50 -21.16
N ASN A 166 -4.55 -11.25 -20.85
CA ASN A 166 -5.30 -11.99 -21.86
C ASN A 166 -5.91 -11.06 -22.93
N LYS A 167 -6.43 -9.89 -22.53
CA LYS A 167 -6.98 -8.90 -23.48
C LYS A 167 -5.90 -8.30 -24.39
N GLU A 168 -4.71 -8.03 -23.85
CA GLU A 168 -3.57 -7.56 -24.65
C GLU A 168 -3.08 -8.64 -25.63
N ASP A 169 -3.00 -9.89 -25.21
CA ASP A 169 -2.61 -11.00 -26.08
C ASP A 169 -3.64 -11.23 -27.21
N SER A 170 -4.94 -11.13 -26.91
CA SER A 170 -5.98 -11.16 -27.94
C SER A 170 -5.83 -10.01 -28.95
N ARG A 171 -5.60 -8.77 -28.48
CA ARG A 171 -5.37 -7.61 -29.35
C ARG A 171 -4.14 -7.77 -30.24
N ARG A 172 -3.04 -8.29 -29.70
CA ARG A 172 -1.82 -8.58 -30.46
C ARG A 172 -2.09 -9.58 -31.57
N LYS A 173 -2.78 -10.69 -31.26
CA LYS A 173 -3.18 -11.68 -32.27
C LYS A 173 -4.01 -11.06 -33.39
N THR A 174 -5.03 -10.26 -33.08
CA THR A 174 -5.85 -9.59 -34.11
C THR A 174 -5.04 -8.64 -34.98
N MET A 175 -4.10 -7.87 -34.40
CA MET A 175 -3.20 -6.99 -35.16
C MET A 175 -2.28 -7.78 -36.11
N TYR A 176 -1.75 -8.94 -35.68
CA TYR A 176 -0.96 -9.80 -36.55
C TYR A 176 -1.77 -10.34 -37.74
N TYR A 177 -3.02 -10.77 -37.53
CA TYR A 177 -3.88 -11.24 -38.62
C TYR A 177 -4.21 -10.13 -39.63
N LEU A 178 -4.54 -8.92 -39.16
CA LEU A 178 -4.82 -7.77 -40.03
C LEU A 178 -3.58 -7.31 -40.84
N ALA A 179 -2.40 -7.36 -40.23
CA ALA A 179 -1.14 -7.04 -40.93
C ALA A 179 -0.81 -8.07 -42.01
N PHE A 180 -1.12 -9.35 -41.76
CA PHE A 180 -0.93 -10.43 -42.74
C PHE A 180 -1.87 -10.29 -43.95
N GLU A 181 -3.16 -10.02 -43.73
CA GLU A 181 -4.13 -9.76 -44.81
C GLU A 181 -3.77 -8.53 -45.65
N SER A 182 -3.31 -7.45 -45.01
CA SER A 182 -2.88 -6.22 -45.71
C SER A 182 -1.65 -6.46 -46.59
N SER A 183 -0.74 -7.34 -46.16
CA SER A 183 0.45 -7.71 -46.94
C SER A 183 0.10 -8.63 -48.12
N ALA A 184 -0.88 -9.50 -47.97
CA ALA A 184 -1.37 -10.39 -49.03
C ALA A 184 -2.12 -9.64 -50.16
N LEU A 185 -2.87 -8.59 -49.81
CA LEU A 185 -3.55 -7.72 -50.78
C LEU A 185 -2.57 -6.90 -51.63
N HIS A 186 -1.39 -6.55 -51.10
CA HIS A 186 -0.38 -5.80 -51.85
C HIS A 186 0.35 -6.64 -52.89
N LEU A 187 0.44 -7.96 -52.68
CA LEU A 187 1.07 -8.92 -53.61
C LEU A 187 0.16 -9.35 -54.77
N THR A 188 -1.15 -9.10 -54.68
CA THR A 188 -2.15 -9.54 -55.69
C THR A 188 -2.50 -8.46 -56.72
N ILE A 189 -1.92 -7.25 -56.60
CA ILE A 189 -2.15 -6.10 -57.50
C ILE A 189 -1.05 -5.95 -58.58
N TYR A 190 -0.05 -6.84 -58.60
CA TYR A 190 0.94 -6.98 -59.68
C TYR A 190 0.73 -8.28 -60.45
#